data_AF-A0A349D5H1-F1
#
_entry.id   AF-A0A349D5H1-F1
#
_cell.length_a   1.000
_cell.length_b   1.000
_cell.length_c   1.000
_cell.angle_alpha   90.00
_cell.angle_beta   90.00
_cell.angle_gamma   90.00
#
_symmetry.space_group_name_H-M   'P 1'
#
loop_
_entity.id
_entity.type
_entity.pdbx_description
1 polymer ?
#
loop_
_entity_poly.entity_id
_entity_poly.type
_entity_poly.pdbx_seq_one_letter_code
_entity_poly.pdbx_strand_id
1 'polypeptide(L)'
;MKFTEAQLEQAFIELLGDENIPHVLGGDISRSEDEVLIKQDLKQFLLRQYRNEKLTESEADQIIRRLEVFSSSDLYESNKAIMKLVSDGFPLKREDRSKKDIWIYLIDYSEADKNAYKIVNQLEITGYHTRIPDGILYVNGIPLVVLEFKTAINDEVTIHDAYVQLTTRYRRDIPELFKYNAFCVISDGVNSKAGSFFAPYEF
;
A
#
# COMPACT_ATOMS: atom_id res chain seq x y z
N MET A 1 -15.15 26.16 -14.50
CA MET A 1 -14.49 24.90 -14.86
C MET A 1 -15.12 23.82 -14.01
N LYS A 2 -15.61 22.71 -14.58
CA LYS A 2 -16.19 21.61 -13.80
C LYS A 2 -15.03 20.80 -13.23
N PHE A 3 -14.98 20.57 -11.92
CA PHE A 3 -13.90 19.84 -11.24
C PHE A 3 -14.24 18.35 -11.16
N THR A 4 -13.62 17.52 -12.01
CA THR A 4 -13.93 16.09 -12.17
C THR A 4 -13.04 15.20 -11.29
N GLU A 5 -13.38 13.91 -11.15
CA GLU A 5 -12.57 12.90 -10.46
C GLU A 5 -11.12 12.86 -10.97
N ALA A 6 -10.93 12.82 -12.30
CA ALA A 6 -9.59 12.83 -12.89
C ALA A 6 -8.79 14.10 -12.57
N GLN A 7 -9.45 15.25 -12.41
CA GLN A 7 -8.75 16.48 -12.00
C GLN A 7 -8.38 16.47 -10.51
N LEU A 8 -9.21 15.86 -9.67
CA LEU A 8 -8.91 15.65 -8.26
C LEU A 8 -7.74 14.67 -8.08
N GLU A 9 -7.75 13.57 -8.82
CA GLU A 9 -6.66 12.59 -8.86
C GLU A 9 -5.34 13.26 -9.25
N GLN A 10 -5.35 14.04 -10.35
CA GLN A 10 -4.18 14.79 -10.81
C GLN A 10 -3.69 15.80 -9.76
N ALA A 11 -4.59 16.51 -9.09
CA ALA A 11 -4.22 17.46 -8.04
C ALA A 11 -3.56 16.76 -6.83
N PHE A 12 -4.05 15.59 -6.42
CA PHE A 12 -3.42 14.80 -5.35
C PHE A 12 -2.04 14.28 -5.78
N ILE A 13 -1.90 13.84 -7.03
CA ILE A 13 -0.61 13.40 -7.59
C ILE A 13 0.41 14.55 -7.56
N GLU A 14 0.00 15.76 -7.97
CA GLU A 14 0.86 16.95 -7.95
C GLU A 14 1.30 17.32 -6.53
N LEU A 15 0.36 17.35 -5.57
CA LEU A 15 0.67 17.63 -4.15
C LEU A 15 1.63 16.60 -3.54
N LEU A 16 1.47 15.32 -3.86
CA LEU A 16 2.42 14.29 -3.43
C LEU A 16 3.79 14.45 -4.11
N GLY A 17 3.81 14.90 -5.37
CA GLY A 17 5.03 15.24 -6.09
C GLY A 17 5.83 16.34 -5.41
N ASP A 18 5.16 17.37 -4.89
CA ASP A 18 5.78 18.45 -4.11
C ASP A 18 6.44 17.94 -2.82
N GLU A 19 5.91 16.85 -2.24
CA GLU A 19 6.49 16.13 -1.10
C GLU A 19 7.53 15.07 -1.51
N ASN A 20 8.04 15.12 -2.75
CA ASN A 20 9.02 14.20 -3.33
C ASN A 20 8.53 12.74 -3.44
N ILE A 21 7.21 12.52 -3.55
CA ILE A 21 6.61 11.21 -3.80
C ILE A 21 6.34 11.09 -5.30
N PRO A 22 7.18 10.34 -6.06
CA PRO A 22 7.05 10.26 -7.50
C PRO A 22 5.78 9.53 -7.94
N HIS A 23 5.19 10.02 -9.03
CA HIS A 23 4.08 9.39 -9.73
C HIS A 23 4.56 8.30 -10.68
N VAL A 24 3.85 7.18 -10.70
CA VAL A 24 4.09 6.05 -11.60
C VAL A 24 2.76 5.53 -12.13
N LEU A 25 2.66 5.27 -13.43
CA LEU A 25 1.48 4.61 -14.00
C LEU A 25 1.53 3.11 -13.69
N GLY A 26 0.38 2.51 -13.42
CA GLY A 26 0.32 1.08 -13.09
C GLY A 26 0.86 0.17 -14.18
N GLY A 27 0.71 0.54 -15.44
CA GLY A 27 1.28 -0.18 -16.60
C GLY A 27 2.81 -0.17 -16.67
N ASP A 28 3.47 0.74 -15.96
CA ASP A 28 4.95 0.80 -15.88
C ASP A 28 5.50 -0.06 -14.74
N ILE A 29 4.63 -0.68 -13.93
CA ILE A 29 5.03 -1.57 -12.84
C ILE A 29 5.09 -3.01 -13.34
N SER A 30 6.31 -3.55 -13.40
CA SER A 30 6.53 -4.96 -13.71
C SER A 30 6.15 -5.86 -12.52
N ARG A 31 4.94 -6.43 -12.54
CA ARG A 31 4.43 -7.42 -11.59
C ARG A 31 3.36 -8.30 -12.24
N SER A 32 2.99 -9.40 -11.61
CA SER A 32 1.78 -10.13 -12.00
C SER A 32 0.52 -9.38 -11.52
N GLU A 33 -0.58 -9.43 -12.27
CA GLU A 33 -1.81 -8.68 -11.96
C GLU A 33 -2.42 -9.04 -10.60
N ASP A 34 -2.23 -10.27 -10.14
CA ASP A 34 -2.67 -10.78 -8.84
C ASP A 34 -1.76 -10.39 -7.67
N GLU A 35 -0.57 -9.84 -7.95
CA GLU A 35 0.36 -9.36 -6.93
C GLU A 35 0.05 -7.90 -6.55
N VAL A 36 -0.08 -7.61 -5.26
CA VAL A 36 -0.28 -6.22 -4.79
C VAL A 36 1.00 -5.56 -4.30
N LEU A 37 2.02 -6.36 -3.93
CA LEU A 37 3.34 -5.87 -3.54
C LEU A 37 4.19 -5.58 -4.77
N ILE A 38 4.95 -4.48 -4.75
CA ILE A 38 6.07 -4.27 -5.69
C ILE A 38 7.30 -4.96 -5.09
N LYS A 39 7.36 -6.27 -5.22
CA LYS A 39 8.36 -7.13 -4.54
C LYS A 39 9.80 -6.68 -4.77
N GLN A 40 10.09 -6.20 -5.99
CA GLN A 40 11.42 -5.70 -6.35
C GLN A 40 11.83 -4.48 -5.51
N ASP A 41 10.92 -3.53 -5.27
CA ASP A 41 11.18 -2.36 -4.44
C ASP A 41 11.46 -2.78 -2.99
N LEU A 42 10.65 -3.70 -2.44
CA LEU A 42 10.82 -4.19 -1.08
C LEU A 42 12.15 -4.94 -0.92
N LYS A 43 12.51 -5.80 -1.88
CA LYS A 43 13.78 -6.51 -1.90
C LYS A 43 14.96 -5.53 -1.95
N GLN A 44 14.91 -4.53 -2.82
CA GLN A 44 15.96 -3.51 -2.95
C GLN A 44 16.12 -2.69 -1.67
N PHE A 45 15.01 -2.27 -1.06
CA PHE A 45 15.02 -1.59 0.24
C PHE A 45 15.70 -2.43 1.30
N LEU A 46 15.27 -3.69 1.49
CA LEU A 46 15.82 -4.59 2.51
C LEU A 46 17.32 -4.82 2.33
N LEU A 47 17.78 -5.11 1.11
CA LEU A 47 19.20 -5.35 0.82
C LEU A 47 20.05 -4.08 1.01
N ARG A 48 19.50 -2.90 0.70
CA ARG A 48 20.17 -1.62 0.94
C ARG A 48 20.26 -1.32 2.43
N GLN A 49 19.15 -1.45 3.15
CA GLN A 49 19.04 -1.09 4.56
C GLN A 49 19.93 -1.98 5.43
N TYR A 50 19.93 -3.29 5.16
CA TYR A 50 20.65 -4.29 5.95
C TYR A 50 21.97 -4.76 5.30
N ARG A 51 22.60 -3.87 4.53
CA ARG A 51 23.87 -4.15 3.84
C ARG A 51 25.00 -4.46 4.84
N ASN A 52 25.05 -3.75 5.96
CA ASN A 52 26.11 -3.91 6.98
C ASN A 52 26.02 -5.26 7.67
N GLU A 53 24.79 -5.74 7.90
CA GLU A 53 24.44 -7.04 8.45
C GLU A 53 24.58 -8.17 7.42
N LYS A 54 24.87 -7.81 6.16
CA LYS A 54 25.02 -8.73 5.03
C LYS A 54 23.77 -9.59 4.84
N LEU A 55 22.58 -8.97 4.85
CA LEU A 55 21.33 -9.65 4.49
C LEU A 55 21.46 -10.23 3.07
N THR A 56 21.13 -11.50 2.90
CA THR A 56 21.22 -12.16 1.59
C THR A 56 19.93 -11.95 0.77
N GLU A 57 20.01 -12.19 -0.54
CA GLU A 57 18.81 -12.19 -1.38
C GLU A 57 17.78 -13.24 -0.94
N SER A 58 18.24 -14.43 -0.54
CA SER A 58 17.37 -15.50 -0.03
C SER A 58 16.65 -15.08 1.25
N GLU A 59 17.36 -14.41 2.17
CA GLU A 59 16.77 -13.87 3.40
C GLU A 59 15.75 -12.76 3.12
N ALA A 60 16.02 -11.89 2.13
CA ALA A 60 15.06 -10.88 1.68
C ALA A 60 13.81 -11.52 1.05
N ASP A 61 13.98 -12.55 0.21
CA ASP A 61 12.88 -13.31 -0.37
C ASP A 61 12.05 -14.03 0.71
N GLN A 62 12.68 -14.53 1.78
CA GLN A 62 11.98 -15.11 2.93
C GLN A 62 11.13 -14.08 3.69
N ILE A 63 11.64 -12.85 3.85
CA ILE A 63 10.89 -11.75 4.45
C ILE A 63 9.64 -11.43 3.61
N ILE A 64 9.80 -11.33 2.29
CA ILE A 64 8.67 -11.07 1.37
C ILE A 64 7.66 -12.21 1.44
N ARG A 65 8.10 -13.47 1.36
CA ARG A 65 7.21 -14.65 1.50
C ARG A 65 6.46 -14.66 2.82
N ARG A 66 7.09 -14.24 3.91
CA ARG A 66 6.43 -14.12 5.23
C ARG A 66 5.24 -13.16 5.20
N LEU A 67 5.26 -12.14 4.34
CA LEU A 67 4.14 -11.21 4.14
C LEU A 67 3.06 -11.81 3.22
N GLU A 68 3.46 -12.59 2.22
CA GLU A 68 2.54 -13.20 1.24
C GLU A 68 1.68 -14.32 1.84
N VAL A 69 2.22 -15.10 2.77
CA VAL A 69 1.52 -16.27 3.35
C VAL A 69 0.31 -15.90 4.22
N PHE A 70 0.14 -14.63 4.58
CA PHE A 70 -1.06 -14.18 5.28
C PHE A 70 -2.30 -14.32 4.40
N SER A 71 -3.37 -14.88 4.96
CA SER A 71 -4.62 -15.18 4.24
C SER A 71 -5.42 -13.90 3.95
N SER A 72 -5.86 -13.69 2.72
CA SER A 72 -6.80 -12.61 2.38
C SER A 72 -8.25 -12.94 2.77
N SER A 73 -8.55 -14.19 3.10
CA SER A 73 -9.84 -14.60 3.66
C SER A 73 -10.01 -14.16 5.11
N ASP A 74 -8.93 -14.22 5.90
CA ASP A 74 -8.88 -13.74 7.30
C ASP A 74 -8.43 -12.28 7.37
N LEU A 75 -9.04 -11.44 6.53
CA LEU A 75 -8.52 -10.13 6.16
C LEU A 75 -8.13 -9.23 7.34
N TYR A 76 -8.98 -9.15 8.37
CA TYR A 76 -8.72 -8.31 9.54
C TYR A 76 -7.52 -8.80 10.35
N GLU A 77 -7.44 -10.10 10.64
CA GLU A 77 -6.34 -10.66 11.43
C GLU A 77 -5.02 -10.61 10.64
N SER A 78 -5.06 -10.87 9.34
CA SER A 78 -3.91 -10.70 8.45
C SER A 78 -3.42 -9.26 8.40
N ASN A 79 -4.33 -8.30 8.22
CA ASN A 79 -3.99 -6.88 8.22
C ASN A 79 -3.36 -6.47 9.55
N LYS A 80 -4.02 -6.77 10.67
CA LYS A 80 -3.52 -6.45 12.01
C LYS A 80 -2.14 -7.03 12.27
N ALA A 81 -1.91 -8.28 11.85
CA ALA A 81 -0.60 -8.92 12.00
C ALA A 81 0.46 -8.25 11.13
N ILE A 82 0.17 -7.95 9.86
CA ILE A 82 1.08 -7.24 8.96
C ILE A 82 1.36 -5.82 9.46
N MET A 83 0.35 -5.08 9.92
CA MET A 83 0.54 -3.75 10.50
C MET A 83 1.45 -3.79 11.73
N LYS A 84 1.36 -4.84 12.54
CA LYS A 84 2.32 -5.05 13.64
C LYS A 84 3.74 -5.26 13.14
N LEU A 85 3.94 -6.02 12.06
CA LEU A 85 5.26 -6.20 11.44
C LEU A 85 5.80 -4.88 10.84
N VAL A 86 4.92 -4.09 10.23
CA VAL A 86 5.25 -2.77 9.65
C VAL A 86 5.65 -1.78 10.75
N SER A 87 4.92 -1.73 11.85
CA SER A 87 5.15 -0.77 12.95
C SER A 87 6.28 -1.20 13.89
N ASP A 88 6.28 -2.44 14.36
CA ASP A 88 7.18 -2.89 15.44
C ASP A 88 8.48 -3.51 14.91
N GLY A 89 8.48 -3.92 13.64
CA GLY A 89 9.51 -4.81 13.10
C GLY A 89 9.44 -6.21 13.69
N PHE A 90 10.43 -7.04 13.35
CA PHE A 90 10.49 -8.43 13.80
C PHE A 90 11.91 -9.02 13.71
N PRO A 91 12.23 -10.06 14.50
CA PRO A 91 13.49 -10.75 14.36
C PRO A 91 13.51 -11.66 13.12
N LEU A 92 14.58 -11.60 12.34
CA LEU A 92 14.94 -12.53 11.29
C LEU A 92 16.04 -13.46 11.78
N LYS A 93 15.73 -14.76 11.82
CA LYS A 93 16.71 -15.82 12.05
C LYS A 93 17.53 -16.03 10.80
N ARG A 94 18.85 -15.93 10.92
CA ARG A 94 19.77 -16.09 9.79
C ARG A 94 19.78 -17.54 9.29
N GLU A 95 19.95 -17.72 7.98
CA GLU A 95 20.15 -19.05 7.39
C GLU A 95 21.43 -19.70 7.92
N ASP A 96 22.50 -18.90 7.98
CA ASP A 96 23.75 -19.25 8.64
C ASP A 96 23.60 -19.03 10.15
N ARG A 97 23.41 -20.14 10.88
CA ARG A 97 23.22 -20.17 12.34
C ARG A 97 24.42 -19.63 13.15
N SER A 98 25.59 -19.41 12.53
CA SER A 98 26.72 -18.78 13.19
C SER A 98 26.61 -17.25 13.27
N LYS A 99 25.76 -16.64 12.42
CA LYS A 99 25.48 -15.20 12.42
C LYS A 99 24.42 -14.85 13.45
N LYS A 100 24.48 -13.62 13.95
CA LYS A 100 23.45 -13.06 14.83
C LYS A 100 22.18 -12.75 14.02
N ASP A 101 21.04 -12.97 14.64
CA ASP A 101 19.73 -12.55 14.14
C ASP A 101 19.70 -11.03 13.90
N ILE A 102 18.92 -10.59 12.90
CA ILE A 102 18.72 -9.19 12.55
C ILE A 102 17.32 -8.76 12.99
N TRP A 103 17.17 -7.56 13.54
CA TRP A 103 15.85 -6.95 13.70
C TRP A 103 15.46 -6.20 12.43
N ILE A 104 14.39 -6.63 11.78
CA ILE A 104 13.93 -6.12 10.48
C ILE A 104 12.78 -5.14 10.69
N TYR A 105 12.89 -3.99 10.04
CA TYR A 105 11.83 -3.02 9.80
C TYR A 105 11.55 -2.99 8.30
N LEU A 106 10.26 -2.89 7.95
CA LEU A 106 9.81 -2.79 6.56
C LEU A 106 9.78 -1.33 6.06
N ILE A 107 9.89 -0.39 6.99
CA ILE A 107 9.94 1.06 6.78
C ILE A 107 11.12 1.61 7.58
N ASP A 108 11.89 2.51 6.98
CA ASP A 108 12.91 3.28 7.69
C ASP A 108 12.23 4.45 8.43
N TYR A 109 12.05 4.31 9.74
CA TYR A 109 11.50 5.36 10.60
C TYR A 109 12.58 6.29 11.17
N SER A 110 13.83 6.18 10.72
CA SER A 110 14.89 7.09 11.14
C SER A 110 14.79 8.44 10.42
N GLU A 111 15.40 9.47 11.00
CA GLU A 111 15.50 10.81 10.38
C GLU A 111 16.13 10.82 8.99
N ALA A 112 16.87 9.77 8.62
CA ALA A 112 17.48 9.67 7.31
C ALA A 112 16.48 9.31 6.20
N ASP A 113 15.29 8.82 6.56
CA ASP A 113 14.19 8.43 5.69
C ASP A 113 14.66 7.84 4.35
N LYS A 114 15.29 6.67 4.41
CA LYS A 114 15.75 5.98 3.21
C LYS A 114 14.64 5.13 2.60
N ASN A 115 13.39 5.54 2.71
CA ASN A 115 12.28 4.85 2.07
C ASN A 115 12.22 5.18 0.58
N ALA A 116 11.59 4.30 -0.19
CA ALA A 116 11.19 4.57 -1.56
C ALA A 116 9.67 4.76 -1.58
N TYR A 117 9.22 5.98 -1.88
CA TYR A 117 7.81 6.32 -2.01
C TYR A 117 7.37 6.29 -3.47
N LYS A 118 6.13 5.90 -3.74
CA LYS A 118 5.48 6.03 -5.05
C LYS A 118 3.98 6.27 -4.87
N ILE A 119 3.39 7.19 -5.64
CA ILE A 119 1.96 7.23 -5.88
C ILE A 119 1.67 6.57 -7.23
N VAL A 120 0.84 5.53 -7.21
CA VAL A 120 0.52 4.74 -8.39
C VAL A 120 -0.97 4.85 -8.69
N ASN A 121 -1.30 5.28 -9.90
CA ASN A 121 -2.67 5.25 -10.41
C ASN A 121 -2.78 4.30 -11.61
N GLN A 122 -4.02 4.03 -12.06
CA GLN A 122 -4.28 3.12 -13.19
C GLN A 122 -3.65 1.73 -13.00
N LEU A 123 -3.60 1.26 -11.75
CA LEU A 123 -3.02 -0.02 -11.40
C LEU A 123 -4.10 -1.12 -11.38
N GLU A 124 -4.08 -2.00 -12.38
CA GLU A 124 -4.99 -3.15 -12.45
C GLU A 124 -4.60 -4.23 -11.44
N ILE A 125 -5.49 -4.51 -10.49
CA ILE A 125 -5.31 -5.60 -9.51
C ILE A 125 -6.39 -6.65 -9.76
N THR A 126 -5.97 -7.89 -10.00
CA THR A 126 -6.86 -9.01 -10.31
C THR A 126 -6.94 -9.96 -9.12
N GLY A 127 -8.08 -9.96 -8.42
CA GLY A 127 -8.42 -10.94 -7.39
C GLY A 127 -9.54 -11.87 -7.85
N TYR A 128 -10.66 -11.88 -7.12
CA TYR A 128 -11.90 -12.49 -7.60
C TYR A 128 -12.50 -11.73 -8.79
N HIS A 129 -12.27 -10.41 -8.84
CA HIS A 129 -12.54 -9.56 -10.00
C HIS A 129 -11.42 -8.52 -10.14
N THR A 130 -11.22 -8.02 -11.35
CA THR A 130 -10.27 -6.93 -11.61
C THR A 130 -10.83 -5.59 -11.12
N ARG A 131 -10.00 -4.82 -10.42
CA ARG A 131 -10.28 -3.47 -9.93
C ARG A 131 -9.09 -2.56 -10.17
N ILE A 132 -9.40 -1.27 -10.32
CA ILE A 132 -8.41 -0.20 -10.53
C ILE A 132 -8.75 0.88 -9.49
N PRO A 133 -8.06 0.89 -8.33
CA PRO A 133 -8.18 2.00 -7.40
C PRO A 133 -7.67 3.30 -8.04
N ASP A 134 -8.26 4.43 -7.65
CA ASP A 134 -7.88 5.73 -8.20
C ASP A 134 -6.42 6.11 -7.86
N GLY A 135 -5.93 5.67 -6.69
CA GLY A 135 -4.52 5.80 -6.34
C GLY A 135 -4.09 4.86 -5.23
N ILE A 136 -2.82 4.47 -5.24
CA ILE A 136 -2.20 3.67 -4.18
C ILE A 136 -0.84 4.26 -3.84
N LEU A 137 -0.63 4.61 -2.57
CA LEU A 137 0.67 5.05 -2.07
C LEU A 137 1.45 3.84 -1.57
N TYR A 138 2.59 3.62 -2.21
CA TYR A 138 3.54 2.58 -1.87
C TYR A 138 4.70 3.14 -1.05
N VAL A 139 5.09 2.40 0.00
CA VAL A 139 6.33 2.62 0.74
C VAL A 139 7.16 1.35 0.66
N ASN A 140 8.35 1.43 0.07
CA ASN A 140 9.24 0.30 -0.19
C ASN A 140 8.52 -0.87 -0.89
N GLY A 141 7.55 -0.59 -1.75
CA GLY A 141 6.76 -1.61 -2.45
C GLY A 141 5.60 -2.23 -1.67
N ILE A 142 5.27 -1.71 -0.48
CA ILE A 142 4.07 -2.10 0.29
C ILE A 142 2.95 -1.07 0.06
N PRO A 143 1.73 -1.48 -0.36
CA PRO A 143 0.62 -0.56 -0.63
C PRO A 143 -0.09 -0.13 0.67
N LEU A 144 0.43 0.90 1.33
CA LEU A 144 -0.03 1.30 2.66
C LEU A 144 -1.25 2.23 2.62
N VAL A 145 -1.44 3.02 1.56
CA VAL A 145 -2.59 3.92 1.44
C VAL A 145 -3.33 3.66 0.13
N VAL A 146 -4.65 3.56 0.20
CA VAL A 146 -5.51 3.43 -0.98
C VAL A 146 -6.40 4.68 -1.04
N LEU A 147 -6.47 5.32 -2.20
CA LEU A 147 -7.24 6.51 -2.46
C LEU A 147 -8.42 6.18 -3.38
N GLU A 148 -9.57 6.76 -3.07
CA GLU A 148 -10.78 6.69 -3.87
C GLU A 148 -11.45 8.07 -3.93
N PHE A 149 -11.71 8.51 -5.15
CA PHE A 149 -12.21 9.83 -5.44
C PHE A 149 -13.64 9.78 -5.98
N LYS A 150 -14.36 10.87 -5.74
CA LYS A 150 -15.68 11.11 -6.31
C LYS A 150 -15.80 12.51 -6.87
N THR A 151 -16.70 12.68 -7.83
CA THR A 151 -16.98 13.98 -8.41
C THR A 151 -17.85 14.82 -7.46
N ALA A 152 -17.41 16.03 -7.11
CA ALA A 152 -18.26 17.01 -6.41
C ALA A 152 -19.29 17.70 -7.32
N ILE A 153 -19.36 17.33 -8.61
CA ILE A 153 -20.29 17.95 -9.57
C ILE A 153 -21.70 17.33 -9.45
N ASN A 154 -21.80 16.08 -9.00
CA ASN A 154 -23.07 15.38 -8.87
C ASN A 154 -23.44 15.26 -7.40
N ASP A 155 -24.44 16.00 -6.96
CA ASP A 155 -24.92 15.99 -5.57
C ASP A 155 -25.46 14.61 -5.12
N GLU A 156 -25.78 13.71 -6.06
CA GLU A 156 -26.18 12.33 -5.75
C GLU A 156 -24.98 11.41 -5.45
N VAL A 157 -23.76 11.84 -5.77
CA VAL A 157 -22.52 11.09 -5.54
C VAL A 157 -21.79 11.73 -4.38
N THR A 158 -21.45 10.91 -3.39
CA THR A 158 -20.84 11.37 -2.15
C THR A 158 -19.56 10.59 -1.85
N ILE A 159 -18.73 11.10 -0.95
CA ILE A 159 -17.58 10.33 -0.45
C ILE A 159 -18.00 9.04 0.29
N HIS A 160 -19.27 8.92 0.71
CA HIS A 160 -19.80 7.65 1.23
C HIS A 160 -19.87 6.57 0.13
N ASP A 161 -20.07 6.93 -1.14
CA ASP A 161 -20.02 5.96 -2.24
C ASP A 161 -18.60 5.42 -2.44
N ALA A 162 -17.57 6.25 -2.26
CA ALA A 162 -16.17 5.80 -2.22
C ALA A 162 -15.92 4.86 -1.02
N TYR A 163 -16.47 5.16 0.15
CA TYR A 163 -16.40 4.27 1.31
C TYR A 163 -17.04 2.89 1.01
N VAL A 164 -18.22 2.85 0.41
CA VAL A 164 -18.89 1.59 0.02
C VAL A 164 -18.09 0.86 -1.07
N GLN A 165 -17.51 1.58 -2.02
CA GLN A 165 -16.63 1.01 -3.05
C GLN A 165 -15.46 0.26 -2.42
N LEU A 166 -14.75 0.87 -1.47
CA LEU A 166 -13.66 0.23 -0.73
C LEU A 166 -14.16 -0.95 0.13
N THR A 167 -15.05 -0.67 1.07
CA THR A 167 -15.37 -1.59 2.17
C THR A 167 -16.30 -2.74 1.78
N THR A 168 -17.00 -2.61 0.65
CA THR A 168 -17.88 -3.66 0.13
C THR A 168 -17.36 -4.27 -1.17
N ARG A 169 -17.10 -3.47 -2.20
CA ARG A 169 -16.73 -4.00 -3.52
C ARG A 169 -15.28 -4.47 -3.52
N TYR A 170 -14.34 -3.60 -3.17
CA TYR A 170 -12.93 -3.96 -3.24
C TYR A 170 -12.56 -4.99 -2.17
N ARG A 171 -13.19 -4.90 -0.98
CA ARG A 171 -13.13 -5.96 0.02
C ARG A 171 -13.45 -7.35 -0.52
N ARG A 172 -14.50 -7.45 -1.35
CA ARG A 172 -14.92 -8.73 -1.95
C ARG A 172 -14.03 -9.12 -3.11
N ASP A 173 -13.65 -8.14 -3.94
CA ASP A 173 -13.07 -8.39 -5.25
C ASP A 173 -11.54 -8.54 -5.20
N ILE A 174 -10.86 -7.72 -4.41
CA ILE A 174 -9.39 -7.66 -4.27
C ILE A 174 -8.95 -7.58 -2.80
N PRO A 175 -9.39 -8.52 -1.92
CA PRO A 175 -9.04 -8.47 -0.49
C PRO A 175 -7.53 -8.52 -0.22
N GLU A 176 -6.76 -9.09 -1.14
CA GLU A 176 -5.30 -9.17 -1.07
C GLU A 176 -4.63 -7.81 -0.83
N LEU A 177 -5.14 -6.74 -1.46
CA LEU A 177 -4.63 -5.38 -1.30
C LEU A 177 -4.74 -4.90 0.16
N PHE A 178 -5.87 -5.17 0.80
CA PHE A 178 -6.17 -4.67 2.14
C PHE A 178 -5.51 -5.47 3.27
N LYS A 179 -4.78 -6.55 2.96
CA LYS A 179 -3.87 -7.16 3.93
C LYS A 179 -2.73 -6.22 4.31
N TYR A 180 -2.32 -5.35 3.38
CA TYR A 180 -1.18 -4.46 3.56
C TYR A 180 -1.58 -3.01 3.84
N ASN A 181 -2.87 -2.67 3.64
CA ASN A 181 -3.36 -1.30 3.81
C ASN A 181 -3.29 -0.82 5.26
N ALA A 182 -2.67 0.33 5.49
CA ALA A 182 -2.71 1.01 6.78
C ALA A 182 -4.00 1.83 6.93
N PHE A 183 -4.32 2.64 5.92
CA PHE A 183 -5.55 3.44 5.90
C PHE A 183 -5.99 3.77 4.47
N CYS A 184 -7.25 4.13 4.33
CA CYS A 184 -7.84 4.60 3.08
C CYS A 184 -8.08 6.11 3.14
N VAL A 185 -8.04 6.77 1.99
CA VAL A 185 -8.44 8.16 1.81
C VAL A 185 -9.60 8.20 0.83
N ILE A 186 -10.67 8.90 1.21
CA ILE A 186 -11.81 9.17 0.35
C ILE A 186 -11.99 10.68 0.21
N SER A 187 -12.21 11.18 -1.01
CA SER A 187 -12.36 12.61 -1.23
C SER A 187 -13.22 12.93 -2.46
N ASP A 188 -13.95 14.05 -2.39
CA ASP A 188 -14.60 14.69 -3.55
C ASP A 188 -13.96 16.05 -3.89
N GLY A 189 -12.87 16.41 -3.21
CA GLY A 189 -12.19 17.70 -3.31
C GLY A 189 -12.74 18.78 -2.37
N VAL A 190 -13.94 18.60 -1.81
CA VAL A 190 -14.56 19.49 -0.82
C VAL A 190 -14.54 18.84 0.56
N ASN A 191 -14.95 17.57 0.62
CA ASN A 191 -14.98 16.72 1.79
C ASN A 191 -13.90 15.65 1.64
N SER A 192 -13.12 15.41 2.70
CA SER A 192 -12.13 14.35 2.72
C SER A 192 -12.16 13.62 4.06
N LYS A 193 -12.02 12.30 4.03
CA LYS A 193 -11.87 11.45 5.21
C LYS A 193 -10.69 10.51 5.02
N ALA A 194 -10.02 10.19 6.11
CA ALA A 194 -8.97 9.19 6.15
C ALA A 194 -9.16 8.31 7.39
N GLY A 195 -9.08 7.00 7.21
CA GLY A 195 -9.34 6.04 8.28
C GLY A 195 -8.88 4.64 7.91
N SER A 196 -8.71 3.78 8.92
CA SER A 196 -8.44 2.35 8.68
C SER A 196 -9.53 1.76 7.79
N PHE A 197 -9.16 0.82 6.92
CA PHE A 197 -10.12 0.07 6.09
C PHE A 197 -11.25 -0.61 6.91
N PHE A 198 -11.03 -0.86 8.20
CA PHE A 198 -12.01 -1.47 9.11
C PHE A 198 -12.75 -0.45 9.97
N ALA A 199 -12.47 0.84 9.85
CA ALA A 199 -13.18 1.88 10.57
C ALA A 199 -14.57 2.10 9.94
N PRO A 200 -15.63 2.31 10.76
CA PRO A 200 -16.91 2.79 10.26
C PRO A 200 -16.76 4.17 9.61
N TYR A 201 -17.64 4.51 8.67
CA TYR A 201 -17.59 5.75 7.88
C TYR A 201 -17.57 7.04 8.73
N GLU A 202 -18.14 6.99 9.93
CA GLU A 202 -18.22 8.14 10.84
C GLU A 202 -16.85 8.58 11.38
N PHE A 203 -15.86 7.67 11.42
CA PHE A 203 -14.55 7.88 12.06
C PHE A 203 -13.41 8.14 11.07
#